data_AF-A0A091BJ53-F1
#
_entry.id   AF-A0A091BJ53-F1
#
_cell.length_a   1.000
_cell.length_b   1.000
_cell.length_c   1.000
_cell.angle_alpha   90.00
_cell.angle_beta   90.00
_cell.angle_gamma   90.00
#
_symmetry.space_group_name_H-M   'P 1'
#
loop_
_entity.id
_entity.type
_entity.pdbx_description
1 polymer ?
#
loop_
_entity_poly.entity_id
_entity_poly.type
_entity_poly.pdbx_seq_one_letter_code
_entity_poly.pdbx_strand_id
1 'polypeptide(L)'
;MNPTQLKSIAYHAWLLLLAALGAYYLYRAIDYRFLHAGRLGPSLFDKQLWYVAHAAFALPVIFGAPLQFVPALRRARPRLHRVIGKAYVYGASLAALMAIWLGATIEYEGSRLSLVLTGLLWLGFTLAAWRSAVRKDFESPRLSR
;
A
#
# COMPACT_ATOMS: atom_id res chain seq x y z
N MET A 1 -33.79 11.58 14.01
CA MET A 1 -32.40 11.23 14.38
C MET A 1 -31.57 12.50 14.40
N ASN A 2 -30.75 12.74 15.42
CA ASN A 2 -30.00 14.01 15.52
C ASN A 2 -28.74 14.00 14.61
N PRO A 3 -28.14 15.16 14.29
CA PRO A 3 -26.99 15.24 13.38
C PRO A 3 -25.77 14.43 13.84
N THR A 4 -25.54 14.32 15.15
CA THR A 4 -24.42 13.55 15.72
C THR A 4 -24.61 12.04 15.51
N GLN A 5 -25.83 11.55 15.71
CA GLN A 5 -26.20 10.16 15.45
C GLN A 5 -26.07 9.82 13.96
N LEU A 6 -26.46 10.73 13.06
CA LEU A 6 -26.31 10.55 11.61
C LEU A 6 -24.84 10.45 11.19
N LYS A 7 -23.98 11.34 11.71
CA LYS A 7 -22.53 11.29 11.46
C LYS A 7 -21.91 9.99 11.99
N SER A 8 -22.30 9.55 13.18
CA SER A 8 -21.83 8.30 13.76
C SER A 8 -22.23 7.09 12.90
N ILE A 9 -23.51 6.99 12.52
CA ILE A 9 -24.00 5.88 11.68
C ILE A 9 -23.28 5.90 10.32
N ALA A 10 -23.14 7.06 9.69
CA ALA A 10 -22.41 7.19 8.43
C ALA A 10 -20.94 6.75 8.56
N TYR A 11 -20.25 7.12 9.64
CA TYR A 11 -18.88 6.69 9.91
C TYR A 11 -18.76 5.17 10.07
N HIS A 12 -19.63 4.54 10.87
CA HIS A 12 -19.58 3.09 11.06
C HIS A 12 -19.97 2.34 9.78
N ALA A 13 -20.96 2.82 9.03
CA ALA A 13 -21.31 2.27 7.73
C ALA A 13 -20.12 2.36 6.74
N TRP A 14 -19.39 3.48 6.76
CA TRP A 14 -18.18 3.65 5.96
C TRP A 14 -17.07 2.68 6.35
N LEU A 15 -16.80 2.51 7.65
CA LEU A 15 -15.82 1.54 8.14
C LEU A 15 -16.20 0.10 7.77
N LEU A 16 -17.47 -0.28 7.90
CA LEU A 16 -17.97 -1.59 7.51
C LEU A 16 -17.81 -1.83 6.01
N LEU A 17 -18.10 -0.83 5.18
CA LEU A 17 -17.88 -0.90 3.74
C LEU A 17 -16.39 -1.11 3.41
N LEU A 18 -15.49 -0.35 4.04
CA LEU A 18 -14.05 -0.51 3.84
C LEU A 18 -13.55 -1.90 4.29
N ALA A 19 -14.05 -2.40 5.42
CA ALA A 19 -13.72 -3.73 5.91
C ALA A 19 -14.22 -4.82 4.96
N ALA A 20 -15.45 -4.70 4.46
CA ALA A 20 -16.02 -5.64 3.50
C ALA A 20 -15.26 -5.65 2.16
N LEU A 21 -14.92 -4.47 1.63
CA LEU A 21 -14.08 -4.35 0.44
C LEU A 21 -12.69 -4.94 0.66
N GLY A 22 -12.06 -4.66 1.81
CA GLY A 22 -10.77 -5.23 2.18
C GLY A 22 -10.81 -6.75 2.24
N ALA A 23 -11.82 -7.32 2.91
CA ALA A 23 -12.03 -8.76 2.98
C ALA A 23 -12.27 -9.38 1.60
N TYR A 24 -13.06 -8.72 0.75
CA TYR A 24 -13.31 -9.15 -0.63
C TYR A 24 -12.02 -9.20 -1.47
N TYR A 25 -11.20 -8.15 -1.43
CA TYR A 25 -9.93 -8.13 -2.18
C TYR A 25 -8.90 -9.09 -1.60
N LEU A 26 -8.87 -9.30 -0.28
CA LEU A 26 -8.05 -10.32 0.35
C LEU A 26 -8.46 -11.73 -0.10
N TYR A 27 -9.77 -12.01 -0.12
CA TYR A 27 -10.30 -13.27 -0.66
C TYR A 27 -9.87 -13.47 -2.11
N ARG A 28 -10.01 -12.46 -2.97
CA ARG A 28 -9.57 -12.55 -4.38
C ARG A 28 -8.07 -12.80 -4.52
N ALA A 29 -7.25 -12.19 -3.66
CA ALA A 29 -5.81 -12.42 -3.66
C ALA A 29 -5.46 -13.86 -3.24
N ILE A 30 -6.15 -14.38 -2.22
CA ILE A 30 -5.99 -15.77 -1.76
C ILE A 30 -6.48 -16.75 -2.84
N ASP A 31 -7.64 -16.50 -3.42
CA ASP A 31 -8.21 -17.29 -4.51
C ASP A 31 -7.26 -17.36 -5.70
N TYR A 32 -6.73 -16.21 -6.11
CA TYR A 32 -5.80 -16.07 -7.22
C TYR A 32 -4.49 -16.83 -7.00
N ARG A 33 -3.96 -16.82 -5.78
CA ARG A 33 -2.66 -17.44 -5.51
C ARG A 33 -2.75 -18.91 -5.10
N PHE A 34 -3.72 -19.27 -4.26
CA PHE A 34 -3.72 -20.52 -3.51
C PHE A 34 -4.84 -21.49 -3.89
N LEU A 35 -6.01 -20.98 -4.28
CA LEU A 35 -7.17 -21.85 -4.53
C LEU A 35 -7.23 -22.36 -5.98
N HIS A 36 -6.55 -21.68 -6.91
CA HIS A 36 -6.50 -22.07 -8.32
C HIS A 36 -5.06 -22.15 -8.84
N ALA A 37 -4.65 -23.37 -9.21
CA ALA A 37 -3.32 -23.61 -9.77
C ALA A 37 -3.17 -22.99 -11.18
N GLY A 38 -1.92 -22.67 -11.56
CA GLY A 38 -1.58 -22.26 -12.92
C GLY A 38 -1.79 -20.78 -13.27
N ARG A 39 -2.49 -19.99 -12.43
CA ARG A 39 -2.79 -18.57 -12.72
C ARG A 39 -1.56 -17.66 -12.87
N LEU A 40 -0.44 -18.04 -12.25
CA LEU A 40 0.83 -17.32 -12.36
C LEU A 40 1.67 -17.73 -13.58
N GLY A 41 1.18 -18.67 -14.39
CA GLY A 41 1.90 -19.25 -15.52
C GLY A 41 2.79 -20.43 -15.12
N PRO A 42 3.21 -21.25 -16.11
CA PRO A 42 4.01 -22.45 -15.89
C PRO A 42 5.46 -22.17 -15.52
N SER A 43 6.00 -20.99 -15.83
CA SER A 43 7.41 -20.65 -15.61
C SER A 43 7.61 -19.58 -14.54
N LEU A 44 8.82 -19.52 -13.98
CA LEU A 44 9.22 -18.50 -13.03
C LEU A 44 9.10 -17.08 -13.63
N PHE A 45 9.44 -16.93 -14.91
CA PHE A 45 9.50 -15.65 -15.62
C PHE A 45 8.16 -15.15 -16.16
N ASP A 46 7.08 -15.94 -16.03
CA ASP A 46 5.73 -15.50 -16.31
C ASP A 46 5.30 -14.47 -15.24
N LYS A 47 4.49 -14.87 -14.25
CA LYS A 47 4.00 -13.94 -13.20
C LYS A 47 4.54 -14.30 -11.82
N GLN A 48 5.16 -15.47 -11.66
CA GLN A 48 5.63 -15.97 -10.36
C GLN A 48 6.72 -15.09 -9.75
N LEU A 49 7.76 -14.77 -10.52
CA LEU A 49 8.84 -13.88 -10.08
C LEU A 49 8.32 -12.50 -9.70
N TRP A 50 7.45 -11.91 -10.55
CA TRP A 50 6.87 -10.59 -10.32
C TRP A 50 6.00 -10.55 -9.07
N TYR A 51 5.20 -11.60 -8.82
CA TYR A 51 4.38 -11.72 -7.63
C TYR A 51 5.22 -11.83 -6.36
N VAL A 52 6.23 -12.72 -6.36
CA VAL A 52 7.12 -12.90 -5.20
C VAL A 52 7.94 -11.65 -4.94
N ALA A 53 8.48 -11.02 -5.99
CA ALA A 53 9.20 -9.76 -5.89
C ALA A 53 8.30 -8.65 -5.35
N HIS A 54 7.07 -8.51 -5.85
CA HIS A 54 6.08 -7.56 -5.34
C HIS A 54 5.87 -7.77 -3.83
N ALA A 55 5.59 -9.01 -3.41
CA ALA A 55 5.36 -9.34 -2.00
C ALA A 55 6.58 -9.03 -1.12
N ALA A 56 7.79 -9.35 -1.59
CA ALA A 56 9.03 -9.06 -0.87
C ALA A 56 9.28 -7.54 -0.73
N PHE A 57 9.11 -6.77 -1.82
CA PHE A 57 9.28 -5.32 -1.80
C PHE A 57 8.14 -4.59 -1.07
N ALA A 58 7.01 -5.25 -0.82
CA ALA A 58 5.93 -4.72 0.02
C ALA A 58 6.24 -4.81 1.53
N LEU A 59 7.23 -5.60 1.98
CA LEU A 59 7.54 -5.75 3.41
C LEU A 59 7.94 -4.41 4.08
N PRO A 60 8.79 -3.56 3.49
CA PRO A 60 9.07 -2.22 4.03
C PRO A 60 7.84 -1.32 4.11
N VAL A 61 6.82 -1.55 3.30
CA VAL A 61 5.55 -0.82 3.38
C VAL A 61 4.79 -1.23 4.63
N ILE A 62 4.60 -2.53 4.82
CA ILE A 62 3.82 -3.07 5.95
C ILE A 62 4.49 -2.74 7.29
N PHE A 63 5.80 -2.96 7.40
CA PHE A 63 6.51 -2.78 8.67
C PHE A 63 7.10 -1.39 8.85
N GLY A 64 7.50 -0.73 7.76
CA GLY A 64 8.18 0.57 7.81
C GLY A 64 7.24 1.76 7.89
N ALA A 65 6.07 1.70 7.24
CA ALA A 65 5.16 2.85 7.18
C ALA A 65 4.67 3.30 8.57
N PRO A 66 4.18 2.41 9.46
CA PRO A 66 3.73 2.83 10.80
C PRO A 66 4.84 3.52 11.61
N LEU A 67 6.08 3.03 11.46
CA LEU A 67 7.25 3.57 12.15
C LEU A 67 7.62 4.98 11.67
N GLN A 68 7.28 5.36 10.43
CA GLN A 68 7.51 6.72 9.93
C GLN A 68 6.64 7.76 10.65
N PHE A 69 5.47 7.36 11.16
CA PHE A 69 4.54 8.24 11.85
C PHE A 69 4.83 8.39 13.35
N VAL A 70 5.78 7.63 13.91
CA VAL A 70 6.13 7.69 15.34
C VAL A 70 7.05 8.89 15.62
N PRO A 71 6.57 9.97 16.29
CA PRO A 71 7.38 11.18 16.47
C PRO A 71 8.60 10.94 17.38
N ALA A 72 8.47 10.01 18.34
CA ALA A 72 9.55 9.63 19.23
C ALA A 72 10.73 9.00 18.46
N LEU A 73 10.47 8.16 17.46
CA LEU A 73 11.50 7.55 16.63
C LEU A 73 12.27 8.60 15.83
N ARG A 74 11.55 9.56 15.23
CA ARG A 74 12.15 10.67 14.48
C ARG A 74 13.08 11.53 15.35
N ARG A 75 12.69 11.81 16.60
CA ARG A 75 13.48 12.64 17.53
C ARG A 75 14.64 11.86 18.18
N ALA A 76 14.39 10.65 18.68
CA ALA A 76 15.37 9.88 19.45
C ALA A 76 16.38 9.13 18.58
N ARG A 77 15.98 8.64 17.40
CA ARG A 77 16.85 7.87 16.49
C ARG A 77 16.68 8.34 15.03
N PRO A 78 17.07 9.59 14.70
CA PRO A 78 16.87 10.17 13.36
C PRO A 78 17.60 9.42 12.24
N ARG A 79 18.74 8.76 12.54
CA ARG A 79 19.42 7.90 11.56
C ARG A 79 18.57 6.68 11.20
N LEU A 80 18.01 5.99 12.19
CA LEU A 80 17.13 4.84 12.00
C LEU A 80 15.86 5.23 11.24
N HIS A 81 15.23 6.35 11.63
CA HIS A 81 14.06 6.89 10.92
C HIS A 81 14.34 7.10 9.42
N ARG A 82 15.50 7.67 9.08
CA ARG A 82 15.92 7.87 7.68
C ARG A 82 16.20 6.56 6.93
N VAL A 83 16.80 5.56 7.58
CA VAL A 83 17.04 4.24 6.96
C VAL A 83 15.71 3.57 6.64
N ILE A 84 14.77 3.56 7.60
CA ILE A 84 13.42 3.02 7.38
C ILE A 84 12.71 3.79 6.27
N GLY A 85 12.82 5.12 6.24
CA GLY A 85 12.22 5.95 5.20
C GLY A 85 12.78 5.64 3.80
N LYS A 86 14.12 5.46 3.68
CA LYS A 86 14.74 5.02 2.42
C LYS A 86 14.27 3.64 2.01
N ALA A 87 14.26 2.67 2.93
CA ALA A 87 13.78 1.32 2.67
C ALA A 87 12.31 1.33 2.22
N TYR A 88 11.48 2.16 2.86
CA TYR A 88 10.09 2.39 2.46
C TYR A 88 10.00 2.91 1.03
N VAL A 89 10.74 3.98 0.67
CA VAL A 89 10.70 4.56 -0.68
C VAL A 89 11.12 3.54 -1.73
N TYR A 90 12.26 2.86 -1.53
CA TYR A 90 12.73 1.84 -2.47
C TYR A 90 11.74 0.67 -2.60
N GLY A 91 11.30 0.10 -1.47
CA GLY A 91 10.37 -1.02 -1.45
C GLY A 91 9.02 -0.67 -2.06
N ALA A 92 8.41 0.44 -1.63
CA ALA A 92 7.12 0.91 -2.13
C ALA A 92 7.15 1.20 -3.64
N SER A 93 8.20 1.84 -4.15
CA SER A 93 8.33 2.10 -5.58
C SER A 93 8.45 0.82 -6.41
N LEU A 94 9.29 -0.13 -5.99
CA LEU A 94 9.44 -1.40 -6.70
C LEU A 94 8.16 -2.23 -6.61
N ALA A 95 7.56 -2.37 -5.42
CA ALA A 95 6.30 -3.07 -5.23
C ALA A 95 5.18 -2.47 -6.11
N ALA A 96 5.09 -1.13 -6.19
CA ALA A 96 4.11 -0.45 -7.04
C ALA A 96 4.32 -0.75 -8.52
N LEU A 97 5.56 -0.71 -9.02
CA LEU A 97 5.87 -1.05 -10.42
C LEU A 97 5.50 -2.50 -10.75
N MET A 98 5.84 -3.45 -9.86
CA MET A 98 5.46 -4.85 -10.04
C MET A 98 3.92 -5.02 -10.00
N ALA A 99 3.22 -4.29 -9.12
CA ALA A 99 1.75 -4.32 -9.04
C ALA A 99 1.08 -3.78 -10.30
N ILE A 100 1.61 -2.70 -10.89
CA ILE A 100 1.14 -2.15 -12.16
C ILE A 100 1.31 -3.20 -13.27
N TRP A 101 2.48 -3.82 -13.36
CA TRP A 101 2.74 -4.86 -14.35
C TRP A 101 1.83 -6.08 -14.16
N LEU A 102 1.66 -6.56 -12.92
CA LEU A 102 0.72 -7.64 -12.60
C LEU A 102 -0.71 -7.25 -12.97
N GLY A 103 -1.19 -6.07 -12.56
CA GLY A 103 -2.53 -5.60 -12.90
C GLY A 103 -2.76 -5.51 -14.41
N ALA A 104 -1.74 -5.14 -15.17
CA ALA A 104 -1.80 -5.10 -16.63
C ALA A 104 -1.83 -6.49 -17.28
N THR A 105 -1.31 -7.54 -16.62
CA THR A 105 -1.06 -8.86 -17.23
C THR A 105 -1.87 -10.02 -16.65
N ILE A 106 -2.49 -9.87 -15.48
CA ILE A 106 -3.37 -10.91 -14.91
C ILE A 106 -4.65 -11.07 -15.74
N GLU A 107 -5.14 -12.31 -15.82
CA GLU A 107 -6.39 -12.66 -16.52
C GLU A 107 -7.66 -12.21 -15.76
N TYR A 108 -7.52 -11.72 -14.52
CA TYR A 108 -8.65 -11.45 -13.64
C TYR A 108 -9.16 -10.02 -13.81
N GLU A 109 -9.99 -9.79 -14.83
CA GLU A 109 -10.44 -8.45 -15.28
C GLU A 109 -10.89 -7.52 -14.16
N GLY A 110 -11.73 -8.02 -13.24
CA GLY A 110 -12.25 -7.20 -12.14
C GLY A 110 -11.21 -6.71 -11.13
N SER A 111 -9.95 -7.15 -11.21
CA SER A 111 -8.83 -6.70 -10.37
C SER A 111 -7.77 -5.92 -11.15
N ARG A 112 -7.78 -5.95 -12.48
CA ARG A 112 -6.73 -5.32 -13.31
C ARG A 112 -6.68 -3.82 -13.09
N LEU A 113 -7.81 -3.15 -13.28
CA LEU A 113 -7.91 -1.70 -13.18
C LEU A 113 -7.58 -1.23 -11.76
N SER A 114 -8.15 -1.86 -10.74
CA SER A 114 -7.89 -1.47 -9.35
C SER A 114 -6.41 -1.67 -8.99
N LEU A 115 -5.78 -2.77 -9.40
CA LEU A 115 -4.37 -3.03 -9.09
C LEU A 115 -3.44 -2.03 -9.79
N VAL A 116 -3.71 -1.69 -11.06
CA VAL A 116 -2.95 -0.66 -11.79
C VAL A 116 -3.13 0.71 -11.15
N LEU A 117 -4.36 1.14 -10.88
CA LEU A 117 -4.64 2.44 -10.26
C LEU A 117 -4.04 2.55 -8.87
N THR A 118 -4.17 1.51 -8.04
CA THR A 118 -3.55 1.48 -6.71
C THR A 118 -2.03 1.55 -6.81
N GLY A 119 -1.41 0.81 -7.74
CA GLY A 119 0.03 0.89 -7.97
C GLY A 119 0.49 2.29 -8.40
N LEU A 120 -0.23 2.93 -9.32
CA LEU A 120 0.06 4.30 -9.77
C LEU A 120 -0.07 5.32 -8.63
N LEU A 121 -1.15 5.23 -7.85
CA LEU A 121 -1.37 6.10 -6.69
C LEU A 121 -0.28 5.89 -5.64
N TRP A 122 0.08 4.64 -5.33
CA TRP A 122 1.12 4.34 -4.36
C TRP A 122 2.48 4.88 -4.80
N LEU A 123 2.83 4.71 -6.07
CA LEU A 123 4.05 5.27 -6.64
C LEU A 123 4.04 6.79 -6.57
N GLY A 124 2.96 7.43 -7.01
CA GLY A 124 2.79 8.88 -6.98
C GLY A 124 2.94 9.45 -5.56
N PHE A 125 2.24 8.89 -4.59
CA PHE A 125 2.33 9.34 -3.19
C PHE A 125 3.69 9.07 -2.56
N THR A 126 4.32 7.94 -2.87
CA THR A 126 5.68 7.62 -2.39
C THR A 126 6.69 8.64 -2.91
N LEU A 127 6.64 8.95 -4.21
CA LEU A 127 7.55 9.91 -4.83
C LEU A 127 7.28 11.34 -4.35
N ALA A 128 6.02 11.72 -4.15
CA ALA A 128 5.64 13.01 -3.57
C ALA A 128 6.18 13.14 -2.13
N ALA A 129 5.94 12.14 -1.27
CA ALA A 129 6.43 12.12 0.11
C ALA A 129 7.96 12.15 0.17
N TRP A 130 8.65 11.40 -0.70
CA TRP A 130 10.11 11.43 -0.81
C TRP A 130 10.61 12.82 -1.22
N ARG A 131 9.98 13.43 -2.24
CA ARG A 131 10.32 14.78 -2.71
C ARG A 131 10.16 15.82 -1.61
N SER A 132 9.06 15.79 -0.86
CA SER A 132 8.84 16.66 0.31
C SER A 132 9.90 16.43 1.38
N ALA A 133 10.24 15.18 1.68
CA ALA A 133 11.27 14.84 2.67
C ALA A 133 12.67 15.34 2.27
N VAL A 134 13.06 15.22 1.00
CA VAL A 134 14.34 15.75 0.48
C VAL A 134 14.36 17.28 0.50
N ARG A 135 13.24 17.92 0.15
CA ARG A 135 13.08 19.39 0.20
C ARG A 135 12.98 19.94 1.63
N LYS A 136 12.89 19.07 2.63
CA LYS A 136 12.60 19.43 4.03
C LYS A 136 11.28 20.20 4.17
N ASP A 137 10.37 19.96 3.24
CA ASP A 137 9.05 20.55 3.19
C ASP A 137 8.12 19.71 4.08
N PHE A 138 8.31 19.89 5.38
CA PHE A 138 7.48 19.29 6.42
C PHE A 138 6.52 20.35 6.94
N GLU A 139 5.73 20.95 6.04
CA GLU A 139 4.60 21.80 6.45
C GLU A 139 3.83 21.05 7.54
N SER A 140 3.79 21.66 8.72
CA SER A 140 3.19 21.07 9.91
C SER A 140 1.75 21.53 9.94
N PRO A 141 0.75 20.65 9.74
CA PRO A 141 -0.49 20.83 10.48
C PRO A 141 -0.07 20.65 11.94
N ARG A 142 0.25 21.76 12.63
CA ARG A 142 0.30 21.76 14.08
C ARG A 142 -1.09 21.31 14.51
N LEU A 143 -1.24 20.03 14.82
CA LEU A 143 -2.26 19.60 15.76
C LEU A 143 -1.82 20.23 17.08
N SER A 144 -2.29 21.47 17.27
CA SER A 144 -2.27 22.16 18.55
C SER A 144 -2.73 21.16 19.59
N ARG A 145 -1.79 20.81 20.47
CA ARG A 145 -2.10 20.13 21.72
C ARG A 145 -3.01 21.01 22.57
#